data_AF-R4V3S0-F1
#
_entry.id   AF-R4V3S0-F1
#
_cell.length_a   1.000
_cell.length_b   1.000
_cell.length_c   1.000
_cell.angle_alpha   90.00
_cell.angle_beta   90.00
_cell.angle_gamma   90.00
#
_symmetry.space_group_name_H-M   'P 1'
#
loop_
_entity.id
_entity.type
_entity.pdbx_description
1 polymer ?
#
loop_
_entity_poly.entity_id
_entity_poly.type
_entity_poly.pdbx_seq_one_letter_code
_entity_poly.pdbx_strand_id
1 'polypeptide(L)' 'MGLIVDDSWFCGGSLISSQWVLTAGHCAGSSYQIVLGANRYDGSESGSQRVASRNSIVHN' A
#
# COMPACT_ATOMS: atom_id res chain seq x y z
N MET A 1 2.89 6.94 0.98
CA MET A 1 1.90 5.83 0.84
C MET A 1 2.36 4.66 1.67
N GLY A 2 1.41 3.90 2.20
CA GLY A 2 1.70 2.76 3.07
C GLY A 2 0.91 1.52 2.70
N LEU A 3 1.50 0.37 2.95
CA LEU A 3 0.83 -0.92 2.96
C LEU A 3 0.52 -1.26 4.41
N ILE A 4 -0.75 -1.54 4.66
CA ILE A 4 -1.32 -1.86 5.97
C ILE A 4 -1.74 -3.33 5.96
N VAL A 5 -1.37 -4.03 7.02
CA VAL A 5 -1.73 -5.44 7.28
C VAL A 5 -2.28 -5.49 8.71
N ASP A 6 -3.45 -6.12 8.91
CA ASP A 6 -4.12 -6.20 10.21
C ASP A 6 -4.23 -4.82 10.92
N ASP A 7 -4.67 -3.81 10.17
CA ASP A 7 -4.77 -2.39 10.58
C ASP A 7 -3.46 -1.75 11.09
N SER A 8 -2.32 -2.41 10.89
CA SER A 8 -1.00 -1.93 11.28
C SER A 8 -0.16 -1.53 10.08
N TRP A 9 0.59 -0.42 10.20
CA TRP A 9 1.53 0.00 9.17
C TRP A 9 2.65 -1.03 9.03
N PHE A 10 2.80 -1.61 7.84
CA PHE A 10 3.74 -2.69 7.59
C PHE A 10 4.94 -2.23 6.74
N CYS A 11 4.67 -1.75 5.53
CA CYS A 11 5.71 -1.35 4.58
C CYS A 11 5.33 -0.06 3.83
N GLY A 12 6.32 0.54 3.17
CA GLY A 12 6.11 1.58 2.16
C GLY A 12 5.97 1.01 0.75
N GLY A 13 5.57 1.86 -0.18
CA GLY A 13 5.49 1.53 -1.60
C GLY A 13 5.56 2.77 -2.48
N SER A 14 5.42 2.58 -3.79
CA SER A 14 5.38 3.62 -4.82
C SER A 14 4.23 3.38 -5.81
N LEU A 15 3.34 4.34 -6.00
CA LEU A 15 2.30 4.32 -7.03
C LEU A 15 3.00 4.61 -8.37
N ILE A 16 3.12 3.59 -9.20
CA ILE A 16 3.81 3.68 -10.49
C ILE A 16 2.84 3.83 -11.67
N SER A 17 1.56 3.55 -11.44
CA SER A 17 0.44 3.79 -12.34
C SER A 17 -0.87 3.82 -11.55
N SER A 18 -1.98 4.25 -12.14
CA SER A 18 -3.28 4.40 -11.49
C SER A 18 -3.81 3.12 -10.81
N GLN A 19 -3.31 1.95 -11.19
CA GLN A 19 -3.71 0.65 -10.65
C GLN A 19 -2.54 -0.20 -10.15
N TRP A 20 -1.32 0.34 -10.13
CA TRP A 20 -0.11 -0.42 -9.81
C TRP A 20 0.72 0.25 -8.73
N VAL A 21 0.98 -0.49 -7.67
CA VAL A 21 1.89 -0.12 -6.58
C VAL A 21 3.08 -1.05 -6.61
N LEU A 22 4.28 -0.47 -6.62
CA LEU A 22 5.53 -1.18 -6.46
C LEU A 22 5.95 -1.16 -4.99
N THR A 23 6.42 -2.28 -4.47
CA THR A 23 7.00 -2.39 -3.12
C THR A 23 8.21 -3.34 -3.15
N ALA A 24 8.91 -3.49 -2.03
CA ALA A 24 10.04 -4.40 -1.94
C ALA A 24 9.58 -5.87 -1.93
N GLY A 25 10.36 -6.78 -2.54
CA GLY A 25 10.04 -8.21 -2.58
C GLY A 25 9.92 -8.85 -1.19
N HIS A 26 10.72 -8.43 -0.21
CA HIS A 26 10.60 -8.92 1.17
C HIS A 26 9.35 -8.38 1.90
N CYS A 27 8.71 -7.34 1.37
CA CYS A 27 7.41 -6.86 1.85
C CYS A 27 6.25 -7.62 1.19
N ALA A 28 6.50 -8.59 0.29
CA ALA A 28 5.45 -9.31 -0.41
C ALA A 28 4.62 -10.23 0.51
N GLY A 29 3.40 -10.51 0.08
CA GLY A 29 2.31 -11.02 0.89
C GLY A 29 0.99 -10.99 0.10
N SER A 30 -0.09 -11.51 0.70
CA SER A 30 -1.32 -11.86 -0.02
C SER A 30 -2.33 -10.72 -0.13
N SER A 31 -2.54 -9.94 0.92
CA SER A 31 -3.53 -8.85 0.94
C SER A 31 -3.00 -7.62 1.67
N TYR A 32 -3.14 -6.45 1.04
CA TYR A 32 -2.80 -5.17 1.65
C TYR A 32 -3.98 -4.22 1.59
N GLN A 33 -4.14 -3.44 2.65
CA GLN A 33 -4.81 -2.15 2.58
C GLN A 33 -3.76 -1.10 2.21
N ILE A 34 -3.95 -0.39 1.12
CA ILE A 34 -3.00 0.58 0.58
C ILE A 34 -3.55 1.96 0.87
N VAL A 35 -2.74 2.79 1.53
CA VAL A 35 -3.06 4.20 1.80
C VAL A 35 -2.29 5.08 0.83
N LEU A 36 -3.01 5.76 -0.06
CA LEU A 36 -2.50 6.73 -1.04
C LEU A 36 -2.83 8.15 -0.58
N GLY A 37 -2.11 9.15 -1.10
CA GLY A 37 -2.43 10.56 -0.85
C GLY A 37 -2.32 11.00 0.61
N ALA A 38 -1.70 10.19 1.48
CA ALA A 38 -1.50 10.50 2.89
C ALA A 38 -0.04 10.88 3.17
N ASN A 39 0.13 11.96 3.93
CA ASN A 39 1.38 12.41 4.53
C ASN A 39 1.51 11.94 6.00
N ARG A 40 0.39 11.59 6.64
CA ARG A 40 0.34 10.93 7.95
C ARG A 40 0.06 9.44 7.80
N TYR A 41 0.63 8.65 8.73
CA TYR A 41 0.48 7.20 8.71
C TYR A 41 -0.95 6.72 9.01
N ASP A 42 -1.75 7.55 9.68
CA ASP A 42 -3.15 7.29 10.02
C ASP A 42 -4.10 7.39 8.81
N GLY A 43 -3.64 7.97 7.70
CA GLY A 43 -4.45 8.12 6.49
C GLY A 43 -5.76 8.88 6.75
N SER A 44 -5.79 9.78 7.73
CA SER A 44 -6.98 10.54 8.12
C SER A 44 -7.09 11.90 7.42
N GLU A 45 -6.29 12.13 6.38
CA GLU A 45 -6.17 13.43 5.72
C GLU A 45 -7.13 13.58 4.55
N SER A 46 -7.59 14.80 4.31
CA SER A 46 -8.36 15.14 3.11
C SER A 46 -7.53 14.86 1.85
N GLY A 47 -8.01 13.94 1.01
CA GLY A 47 -7.32 13.48 -0.20
C GLY A 47 -6.61 12.13 -0.05
N SER A 48 -6.55 11.58 1.16
CA SER A 48 -6.11 10.21 1.35
C SER A 48 -7.13 9.21 0.77
N GLN A 49 -6.64 8.10 0.23
CA GLN A 49 -7.47 7.01 -0.27
C GLN A 49 -6.99 5.69 0.29
N ARG A 50 -7.91 4.90 0.84
CA ARG A 50 -7.69 3.53 1.30
C ARG A 50 -8.25 2.56 0.27
N VAL A 51 -7.40 1.73 -0.31
CA VAL A 51 -7.78 0.74 -1.33
C VAL A 51 -7.20 -0.64 -1.00
N ALA A 52 -8.00 -1.69 -1.20
CA ALA A 52 -7.52 -3.06 -1.04
C ALA A 52 -6.76 -3.53 -2.29
N SER A 53 -5.64 -4.22 -2.10
CA SER A 53 -4.97 -4.90 -3.21
C SER A 53 -5.82 -6.06 -3.72
N ARG A 54 -5.83 -6.26 -5.04
CA ARG A 54 -6.45 -7.43 -5.69
C ARG A 54 -5.47 -8.56 -5.92
N ASN A 55 -4.27 -8.24 -6.41
CA ASN A 55 -3.23 -9.20 -6.77
C ASN A 55 -1.88 -8.69 -6.28
N SER A 56 -1.00 -9.64 -5.95
CA SER A 56 0.38 -9.39 -5.54
C SER A 56 1.30 -10.20 -6.45
N ILE A 57 2.21 -9.53 -7.16
CA ILE A 57 3.13 -10.16 -8.10
C ILE A 57 4.54 -10.00 -7.54
N VAL A 58 5.20 -11.12 -7.24
CA VAL A 58 6.56 -11.16 -6.68
C VAL A 58 7.52 -11.57 -7.78
N HIS A 59 8.60 -10.81 -7.96
CA HIS A 59 9.69 -11.21 -8.84
C HIS A 59 10.48 -12.34 -8.16
N ASN A 60 10.64 -13.47 -8.86
CA ASN A 60 11.47 -14.60 -8.43
C ASN A 60 12.91 -14.36 -8.88
#